data_AF-A0A0U3NN23-F1
#
_entry.id   AF-A0A0U3NN23-F1
#
_cell.length_a   1.000
_cell.length_b   1.000
_cell.length_c   1.000
_cell.angle_alpha   90.00
_cell.angle_beta   90.00
_cell.angle_gamma   90.00
#
_symmetry.space_group_name_H-M   'P 1'
#
loop_
_entity.id
_entity.type
_entity.pdbx_description
1 polymer ?
#
loop_
_entity_poly.entity_id
_entity_poly.type
_entity_poly.pdbx_seq_one_letter_code
_entity_poly.pdbx_strand_id
1 'polypeptide(L)'
;MAAGKASWGRFLGYGLLSGTAVFALLVLLIGLLPVGDGTVALLLYAALVLPPALAARRFAPAPKRAPALPRTPLEKRPTSAQAADRAVTSYGELLRLETYRPGPGADPDDLAAYRTALDVYDEAKHAAPARVPELLERGRTALDRLDAARLAGTDITWIRGTGDTRVQVPAPGGGPALLVFETDDRHGGFRVYEGGGRGVRPRELLAVGYEEWGPAPGRARVLVPGRRGGRLLLDVRAPGPWRLALRPPGEIRRLERGLPLSGQGIETVLKAEGCRLVEFEHRARGPFTLHALTRTHRPGPVLAEGHDSARLTVAVTQSCLALRVAATGGWRLGTPKGGHPTG
;
A
#
# COMPACT_ATOMS: atom_id res chain seq x y z
N MET A 1 37.59 -7.30 -49.26
CA MET A 1 36.99 -6.81 -50.52
C MET A 1 36.10 -7.89 -51.11
N ALA A 2 35.06 -7.48 -51.83
CA ALA A 2 34.11 -8.26 -52.64
C ALA A 2 33.05 -9.12 -51.92
N ALA A 3 31.91 -8.48 -51.58
CA ALA A 3 30.56 -9.01 -51.81
C ALA A 3 29.53 -7.87 -51.66
N GLY A 4 29.74 -6.80 -52.43
CA GLY A 4 28.75 -5.75 -52.63
C GLY A 4 27.87 -6.10 -53.82
N LYS A 5 26.59 -5.75 -53.71
CA LYS A 5 25.64 -5.54 -54.83
C LYS A 5 25.19 -6.80 -55.59
N ALA A 6 24.42 -7.70 -54.95
CA ALA A 6 23.68 -8.74 -55.70
C ALA A 6 22.34 -9.21 -55.11
N SER A 7 21.75 -8.54 -54.11
CA SER A 7 20.51 -9.04 -53.47
C SER A 7 19.27 -8.15 -53.62
N TRP A 8 19.42 -6.85 -53.92
CA TRP A 8 18.28 -5.94 -53.99
C TRP A 8 17.34 -6.19 -55.20
N GLY A 9 17.90 -6.51 -56.37
CA GLY A 9 17.10 -6.77 -57.58
C GLY A 9 16.22 -8.02 -57.49
N ARG A 10 16.72 -9.09 -56.83
CA ARG A 10 15.93 -10.31 -56.59
C ARG A 10 14.85 -10.10 -55.53
N PHE A 11 15.10 -9.23 -54.55
CA PHE A 11 14.17 -8.90 -53.48
C PHE A 11 12.97 -8.08 -54.00
N LEU A 12 13.23 -7.09 -54.85
CA LEU A 12 12.20 -6.33 -55.56
C LEU A 12 11.42 -7.20 -56.55
N GLY A 13 12.11 -8.06 -57.32
CA GLY A 13 11.45 -8.98 -58.27
C GLY A 13 10.49 -9.96 -57.59
N TYR A 14 10.89 -10.60 -56.48
CA TYR A 14 10.02 -11.53 -55.74
C TYR A 14 8.85 -10.82 -55.05
N GLY A 15 9.05 -9.61 -54.51
CA GLY A 15 7.98 -8.83 -53.89
C GLY A 15 6.93 -8.35 -54.90
N LEU A 16 7.37 -7.90 -56.08
CA LEU A 16 6.48 -7.42 -57.16
C LEU A 16 5.72 -8.57 -57.84
N LEU A 17 6.36 -9.71 -58.12
CA LEU A 17 5.71 -10.86 -58.77
C LEU A 17 4.74 -11.59 -57.84
N SER A 18 5.08 -11.73 -56.55
CA SER A 18 4.17 -12.38 -55.58
C SER A 18 3.00 -11.47 -55.17
N GLY A 19 3.24 -10.17 -55.03
CA GLY A 19 2.20 -9.20 -54.71
C GLY A 19 1.18 -9.03 -55.84
N THR A 20 1.64 -8.96 -57.10
CA THR A 20 0.75 -8.84 -58.26
C THR A 20 -0.05 -10.12 -58.53
N ALA A 21 0.54 -11.30 -58.33
CA ALA A 21 -0.19 -12.58 -58.46
C ALA A 21 -1.29 -12.75 -57.39
N VAL A 22 -1.00 -12.38 -56.14
CA VAL A 22 -1.99 -12.42 -55.04
C VAL A 22 -3.10 -11.38 -55.25
N PHE A 23 -2.75 -10.19 -55.72
CA PHE A 23 -3.72 -9.13 -56.05
C PHE A 23 -4.65 -9.53 -57.21
N ALA A 24 -4.10 -10.10 -58.28
CA ALA A 24 -4.89 -10.57 -59.42
C ALA A 24 -5.83 -11.73 -59.04
N LEU A 25 -5.38 -12.66 -58.20
CA LEU A 25 -6.21 -13.76 -57.69
C LEU A 25 -7.38 -13.23 -56.84
N LEU A 26 -7.12 -12.24 -55.98
CA LEU A 26 -8.15 -11.63 -55.13
C LEU A 26 -9.18 -10.83 -55.93
N VAL A 27 -8.75 -10.04 -56.91
CA VAL A 27 -9.64 -9.29 -57.82
C VAL A 27 -10.55 -10.24 -58.60
N LEU A 28 -10.02 -11.38 -59.04
CA LEU A 28 -10.80 -12.42 -59.73
C LEU A 28 -11.81 -13.10 -58.80
N LEU A 29 -11.46 -13.33 -57.53
CA LEU A 29 -12.36 -13.89 -56.51
C LEU A 29 -13.48 -12.92 -56.11
N ILE A 30 -13.19 -11.63 -56.02
CA ILE A 30 -14.15 -10.57 -55.65
C ILE A 30 -15.22 -10.41 -56.73
N GLY A 31 -14.89 -10.62 -58.01
CA GLY A 31 -15.87 -10.60 -59.11
C GLY A 31 -16.84 -11.79 -59.14
N LEU A 32 -16.57 -12.86 -58.38
CA LEU A 32 -17.33 -14.12 -58.39
C LEU A 32 -18.22 -14.32 -57.15
N LEU A 33 -18.11 -13.48 -56.12
CA LEU A 33 -18.83 -13.62 -54.85
C LEU A 33 -19.57 -12.32 -54.49
N PRO A 34 -20.83 -12.37 -54.02
CA PRO A 34 -21.57 -11.19 -53.58
C PRO A 34 -21.11 -10.81 -52.16
N VAL A 35 -19.94 -10.17 -52.07
CA VAL A 35 -19.34 -9.75 -50.80
C VAL A 35 -19.49 -8.23 -50.68
N GLY A 36 -20.02 -7.74 -49.56
CA GLY A 36 -20.21 -6.29 -49.34
C GLY A 36 -18.90 -5.49 -49.32
N ASP A 37 -18.98 -4.21 -49.69
CA ASP A 37 -17.84 -3.32 -49.95
C ASP A 37 -16.80 -3.26 -48.81
N GLY A 38 -17.23 -3.39 -47.55
CA GLY A 38 -16.33 -3.35 -46.38
C GLY A 38 -15.39 -4.57 -46.27
N THR A 39 -15.85 -5.73 -46.71
CA THR A 39 -15.10 -7.00 -46.68
C THR A 39 -14.05 -7.06 -47.81
N VAL A 40 -14.35 -6.42 -48.95
CA VAL A 40 -13.41 -6.26 -50.06
C VAL A 40 -12.24 -5.36 -49.66
N ALA A 41 -12.52 -4.24 -48.99
CA ALA A 41 -11.48 -3.33 -48.50
C ALA A 41 -10.54 -4.00 -47.48
N LEU A 42 -11.08 -4.85 -46.60
CA LEU A 42 -10.28 -5.56 -45.59
C LEU A 42 -9.36 -6.61 -46.23
N LEU A 43 -9.85 -7.33 -47.24
CA LEU A 43 -9.06 -8.35 -47.96
C LEU A 43 -7.95 -7.70 -48.81
N LEU A 44 -8.23 -6.57 -49.45
CA LEU A 44 -7.23 -5.81 -50.20
C LEU A 44 -6.15 -5.24 -49.26
N TYR A 45 -6.54 -4.71 -48.10
CA TYR A 45 -5.59 -4.23 -47.10
C TYR A 45 -4.71 -5.36 -46.55
N ALA A 46 -5.29 -6.51 -46.23
CA ALA A 46 -4.53 -7.68 -45.76
C ALA A 46 -3.54 -8.17 -46.81
N ALA A 47 -3.93 -8.21 -48.09
CA ALA A 47 -3.07 -8.60 -49.19
C ALA A 47 -1.94 -7.59 -49.47
N LEU A 48 -2.15 -6.30 -49.16
CA LEU A 48 -1.13 -5.28 -49.31
C LEU A 48 -0.07 -5.35 -48.20
N VAL A 49 -0.46 -5.74 -46.99
CA VAL A 49 0.39 -5.65 -45.79
C VAL A 49 1.11 -6.96 -45.45
N LEU A 50 0.47 -8.12 -45.64
CA LEU A 50 1.07 -9.41 -45.23
C LEU A 50 2.30 -9.84 -46.06
N PRO A 51 2.29 -9.76 -47.41
CA PRO A 51 3.44 -10.19 -48.21
C PRO A 51 4.74 -9.42 -47.92
N PRO A 52 4.76 -8.07 -47.84
CA PRO A 52 5.99 -7.35 -47.53
C PRO A 52 6.48 -7.59 -46.10
N ALA A 53 5.58 -7.80 -45.12
CA ALA A 53 5.95 -8.09 -43.73
C ALA A 53 6.63 -9.46 -43.58
N LEU A 54 6.15 -10.49 -44.30
CA LEU A 54 6.75 -11.82 -44.30
C LEU A 54 8.09 -11.86 -45.05
N ALA A 55 8.23 -11.11 -46.14
CA ALA A 55 9.50 -10.96 -46.85
C ALA A 55 10.55 -10.21 -46.00
N ALA A 56 10.16 -9.14 -45.30
CA ALA A 56 11.06 -8.40 -44.42
C ALA A 56 11.61 -9.26 -43.27
N ARG A 57 10.81 -10.19 -42.72
CA ARG A 57 11.25 -11.12 -41.67
C ARG A 57 12.21 -12.20 -42.16
N ARG A 58 12.03 -12.72 -43.38
CA ARG A 58 12.84 -13.83 -43.91
C ARG A 58 14.24 -13.41 -44.37
N PHE A 59 14.41 -12.13 -44.70
CA PHE A 59 15.68 -11.59 -45.21
C PHE A 59 16.28 -10.52 -44.29
N ALA A 60 15.75 -10.35 -43.08
CA ALA A 60 16.39 -9.53 -42.06
C ALA A 60 17.77 -10.13 -41.73
N PRO A 61 18.87 -9.35 -41.82
CA PRO A 61 20.19 -9.84 -41.47
C PRO A 61 20.22 -10.19 -39.98
N ALA A 62 20.78 -11.37 -39.65
CA ALA A 62 21.01 -11.76 -38.26
C ALA A 62 21.77 -10.66 -37.51
N PRO A 63 21.41 -10.34 -36.25
CA PRO A 63 22.04 -9.24 -35.52
C PRO A 63 23.54 -9.52 -35.38
N LYS A 64 24.37 -8.68 -36.02
CA LYS A 64 25.81 -8.68 -35.85
C LYS A 64 26.12 -8.41 -34.37
N ARG A 65 26.86 -9.31 -33.73
CA ARG A 65 27.43 -9.10 -32.39
C ARG A 65 28.10 -7.73 -32.34
N ALA A 66 27.62 -6.88 -31.42
CA ALA A 66 28.23 -5.58 -31.16
C ALA A 66 29.69 -5.75 -30.69
N PRO A 67 30.60 -4.83 -31.06
CA PRO A 67 31.95 -4.82 -30.51
C PRO A 67 31.88 -4.64 -28.98
N ALA A 68 32.70 -5.41 -28.27
CA ALA A 68 32.74 -5.40 -26.82
C ALA A 68 33.10 -4.01 -26.30
N LEU A 69 32.15 -3.36 -25.62
CA LEU A 69 32.46 -2.27 -24.67
C LEU A 69 33.48 -2.81 -23.66
N PRO A 70 34.49 -1.99 -23.26
CA PRO A 70 35.42 -2.40 -22.21
C PRO A 70 34.60 -2.81 -21.00
N ARG A 71 34.77 -4.06 -20.57
CA ARG A 71 34.12 -4.63 -19.41
C ARG A 71 34.49 -3.74 -18.22
N THR A 72 33.56 -2.88 -17.79
CA THR A 72 33.52 -2.50 -16.39
C THR A 72 33.56 -3.81 -15.60
N PRO A 73 34.47 -3.96 -14.63
CA PRO A 73 34.49 -5.19 -13.84
C PRO A 73 33.10 -5.33 -13.26
N LEU A 74 32.44 -6.46 -13.55
CA LEU A 74 31.24 -6.89 -12.84
C LEU A 74 31.57 -6.75 -11.36
N GLU A 75 31.01 -5.73 -10.70
CA GLU A 75 31.10 -5.60 -9.25
C GLU A 75 30.68 -6.95 -8.70
N LYS A 76 31.64 -7.64 -8.06
CA LYS A 76 31.35 -8.88 -7.34
C LYS A 76 30.14 -8.58 -6.47
N ARG A 77 29.07 -9.35 -6.63
CA ARG A 77 27.92 -9.31 -5.73
C ARG A 77 28.50 -9.32 -4.31
N PRO A 78 28.19 -8.30 -3.47
CA PRO A 78 28.75 -8.25 -2.14
C PRO A 78 28.44 -9.56 -1.44
N THR A 79 29.44 -10.12 -0.77
CA THR A 79 29.21 -11.32 0.04
C THR A 79 28.16 -10.99 1.12
N SER A 80 27.46 -12.01 1.62
CA SER A 80 26.46 -11.82 2.68
C SER A 80 27.05 -11.06 3.89
N ALA A 81 28.32 -11.30 4.22
CA ALA A 81 29.07 -10.56 5.22
C ALA A 81 29.22 -9.07 4.86
N GLN A 82 29.69 -8.74 3.65
CA GLN A 82 29.82 -7.35 3.20
C GLN A 82 28.48 -6.61 3.13
N ALA A 83 27.40 -7.29 2.78
CA ALA A 83 26.06 -6.72 2.79
C ALA A 83 25.57 -6.43 4.22
N ALA A 84 25.84 -7.33 5.16
CA ALA A 84 25.54 -7.15 6.58
C ALA A 84 26.33 -5.97 7.18
N ASP A 85 27.63 -5.87 6.92
CA ASP A 85 28.46 -4.77 7.43
C ASP A 85 27.99 -3.40 6.92
N ARG A 86 27.63 -3.31 5.62
CA ARG A 86 27.02 -2.11 5.04
C ARG A 86 25.67 -1.78 5.67
N ALA A 87 24.85 -2.78 5.97
CA ALA A 87 23.55 -2.59 6.61
C ALA A 87 23.71 -2.06 8.05
N VAL A 88 24.63 -2.64 8.83
CA VAL A 88 24.95 -2.16 10.19
C VAL A 88 25.49 -0.72 10.13
N THR A 89 26.39 -0.43 9.19
CA THR A 89 26.95 0.93 9.03
C THR A 89 25.86 1.95 8.68
N SER A 90 25.00 1.64 7.71
CA SER A 90 23.91 2.54 7.32
C SER A 90 22.88 2.75 8.44
N TYR A 91 22.60 1.72 9.24
CA TYR A 91 21.75 1.86 10.42
C TYR A 91 22.41 2.70 11.52
N GLY A 92 23.72 2.57 11.72
CA GLY A 92 24.49 3.42 12.63
C GLY A 92 24.42 4.91 12.25
N GLU A 93 24.48 5.23 10.95
CA GLU A 93 24.28 6.60 10.47
C GLU A 93 22.85 7.10 10.69
N LEU A 94 21.83 6.24 10.54
CA LEU A 94 20.45 6.60 10.90
C LEU A 94 20.31 6.96 12.38
N LEU A 95 20.87 6.13 13.28
CA LEU A 95 20.88 6.43 14.72
C LEU A 95 21.64 7.71 15.06
N ARG A 96 22.69 8.04 14.31
CA ARG A 96 23.46 9.28 14.50
C ARG A 96 22.66 10.52 14.11
N LEU A 97 21.82 10.40 13.09
CA LEU A 97 20.92 11.48 12.64
C LEU A 97 19.66 11.61 13.51
N GLU A 98 19.38 10.60 14.35
CA GLU A 98 18.27 10.64 15.29
C GLU A 98 18.42 11.82 16.25
N THR A 99 17.37 12.64 16.35
CA THR A 99 17.39 13.89 17.13
C THR A 99 16.70 13.74 18.48
N TYR A 100 16.08 12.59 18.75
CA TYR A 100 15.51 12.28 20.05
C TYR A 100 16.58 12.26 21.15
N ARG A 101 16.37 13.08 22.19
CA ARG A 101 17.19 13.07 23.42
C ARG A 101 16.27 12.87 24.62
N PRO A 102 16.33 11.71 25.30
CA PRO A 102 15.47 11.44 26.45
C PRO A 102 15.80 12.40 27.60
N GLY A 103 14.78 13.10 28.11
CA GLY A 103 14.83 13.91 29.33
C GLY A 103 14.13 13.24 30.52
N PRO A 104 14.15 13.86 31.71
CA PRO A 104 13.57 13.28 32.93
C PRO A 104 12.04 13.13 32.90
N GLY A 105 11.35 13.71 31.91
CA GLY A 105 9.91 13.53 31.66
C GLY A 105 9.60 12.80 30.34
N ALA A 106 10.57 12.10 29.74
CA ALA A 106 10.36 11.37 28.50
C ALA A 106 9.32 10.25 28.68
N ASP A 107 8.45 10.08 27.68
CA ASP A 107 7.50 8.98 27.67
C ASP A 107 8.26 7.64 27.78
N PRO A 108 7.91 6.77 28.76
CA PRO A 108 8.54 5.46 28.92
C PRO A 108 8.54 4.60 27.64
N ASP A 109 7.57 4.80 26.76
CA ASP A 109 7.41 4.03 25.54
C ASP A 109 8.29 4.56 24.40
N ASP A 110 8.48 5.88 24.31
CA ASP A 110 9.49 6.50 23.44
C ASP A 110 10.90 6.08 23.88
N LEU A 111 11.12 6.06 25.18
CA LEU A 111 12.36 5.61 25.78
C LEU A 111 12.61 4.11 25.54
N ALA A 112 11.56 3.28 25.57
CA ALA A 112 11.64 1.87 25.22
C ALA A 112 11.90 1.64 23.72
N ALA A 113 11.26 2.42 22.84
CA ALA A 113 11.49 2.38 21.40
C ALA A 113 12.92 2.80 21.06
N TYR A 114 13.40 3.89 21.67
CA TYR A 114 14.77 4.35 21.53
C TYR A 114 15.79 3.33 22.05
N ARG A 115 15.56 2.73 23.22
CA ARG A 115 16.39 1.63 23.75
C ARG A 115 16.41 0.44 22.82
N THR A 116 15.24 0.00 22.33
CA THR A 116 15.14 -1.11 21.38
C THR A 116 15.95 -0.83 20.12
N ALA A 117 15.92 0.40 19.60
CA ALA A 117 16.68 0.79 18.43
C ALA A 117 18.21 0.73 18.66
N LEU A 118 18.68 1.06 19.87
CA LEU A 118 20.08 0.95 20.28
C LEU A 118 20.49 -0.51 20.53
N ASP A 119 19.69 -1.27 21.27
CA ASP A 119 19.97 -2.66 21.62
C ASP A 119 20.09 -3.53 20.35
N VAL A 120 19.20 -3.30 19.37
CA VAL A 120 19.25 -3.96 18.07
C VAL A 120 20.52 -3.62 17.29
N TYR A 121 21.01 -2.38 17.39
CA TYR A 121 22.25 -1.99 16.72
C TYR A 121 23.45 -2.70 17.33
N ASP A 122 23.50 -2.80 18.65
CA ASP A 122 24.56 -3.51 19.35
C ASP A 122 24.50 -5.03 19.10
N GLU A 123 23.30 -5.61 19.09
CA GLU A 123 23.10 -7.02 18.72
C GLU A 123 23.55 -7.30 17.27
N ALA A 124 23.20 -6.41 16.34
CA ALA A 124 23.52 -6.58 14.92
C ALA A 124 25.03 -6.56 14.63
N LYS A 125 25.86 -5.86 15.42
CA LYS A 125 27.33 -5.86 15.29
C LYS A 125 27.96 -7.23 15.55
N HIS A 126 27.29 -8.07 16.34
CA HIS A 126 27.81 -9.38 16.77
C HIS A 126 27.01 -10.55 16.18
N ALA A 127 25.94 -10.27 15.43
CA ALA A 127 25.07 -11.27 14.86
C ALA A 127 25.64 -11.93 13.59
N ALA A 128 25.16 -13.13 13.28
CA ALA A 128 25.45 -13.79 12.02
C ALA A 128 24.87 -12.97 10.83
N PRO A 129 25.56 -12.89 9.67
CA PRO A 129 25.14 -12.05 8.54
C PRO A 129 23.71 -12.29 8.04
N ALA A 130 23.18 -13.51 8.19
CA ALA A 130 21.82 -13.84 7.78
C ALA A 130 20.73 -13.24 8.70
N ARG A 131 21.05 -12.93 9.96
CA ARG A 131 20.10 -12.39 10.96
C ARG A 131 20.08 -10.86 11.00
N VAL A 132 21.15 -10.22 10.52
CA VAL A 132 21.30 -8.75 10.49
C VAL A 132 20.11 -8.04 9.83
N PRO A 133 19.58 -8.48 8.67
CA PRO A 133 18.45 -7.79 8.04
C PRO A 133 17.19 -7.75 8.91
N GLU A 134 16.86 -8.87 9.56
CA GLU A 134 15.67 -8.98 10.42
C GLU A 134 15.82 -8.14 11.70
N LEU A 135 17.00 -8.19 12.32
CA LEU A 135 17.31 -7.38 13.50
C LEU A 135 17.18 -5.89 13.17
N LEU A 136 17.86 -5.42 12.12
CA LEU A 136 17.84 -4.00 11.76
C LEU A 136 16.44 -3.52 11.33
N GLU A 137 15.60 -4.38 10.75
CA GLU A 137 14.21 -4.02 10.43
C GLU A 137 13.36 -3.79 11.70
N ARG A 138 13.59 -4.59 12.75
CA ARG A 138 12.99 -4.38 14.07
C ARG A 138 13.41 -3.03 14.65
N GLY A 139 14.69 -2.69 14.51
CA GLY A 139 15.24 -1.40 14.92
C GLY A 139 14.62 -0.22 14.17
N ARG A 140 14.51 -0.31 12.84
CA ARG A 140 13.85 0.72 12.01
C ARG A 140 12.39 0.91 12.41
N THR A 141 11.68 -0.18 12.66
CA THR A 141 10.29 -0.14 13.14
C THR A 141 10.18 0.62 14.48
N ALA A 142 11.18 0.49 15.35
CA ALA A 142 11.21 1.22 16.62
C ALA A 142 11.48 2.73 16.41
N LEU A 143 12.40 3.09 15.51
CA LEU A 143 12.65 4.48 15.12
C LEU A 143 11.43 5.12 14.45
N ASP A 144 10.76 4.40 13.54
CA ASP A 144 9.54 4.89 12.88
C ASP A 144 8.41 5.17 13.89
N ARG A 145 8.33 4.41 14.99
CA ARG A 145 7.37 4.67 16.07
C ARG A 145 7.71 5.95 16.83
N LEU A 146 9.00 6.17 17.09
CA LEU A 146 9.51 7.37 17.74
C LEU A 146 9.25 8.62 16.90
N ASP A 147 9.52 8.54 15.60
CA ASP A 147 9.25 9.62 14.64
C ASP A 147 7.74 9.87 14.47
N ALA A 148 6.93 8.82 14.41
CA ALA A 148 5.47 8.97 14.32
C ALA A 148 4.86 9.59 15.59
N ALA A 149 5.40 9.27 16.78
CA ALA A 149 5.00 9.90 18.04
C ALA A 149 5.37 11.38 18.06
N ARG A 150 6.57 11.72 17.57
CA ARG A 150 7.07 13.10 17.52
C ARG A 150 6.36 13.97 16.48
N LEU A 151 6.13 13.45 15.27
CA LEU A 151 5.42 14.17 14.20
C LEU A 151 3.94 14.41 14.54
N ALA A 152 3.38 13.63 15.50
CA ALA A 152 2.05 13.84 16.06
C ALA A 152 2.02 14.91 17.18
N GLY A 153 3.17 15.46 17.57
CA GLY A 153 3.35 16.60 18.46
C GLY A 153 2.32 16.71 19.59
N THR A 154 2.43 15.95 20.68
CA THR A 154 1.80 16.27 21.99
C THR A 154 2.08 15.19 23.04
N ASP A 155 2.19 15.62 24.30
CA ASP A 155 1.95 14.82 25.52
C ASP A 155 0.74 13.89 25.34
N ILE A 156 0.97 12.60 25.06
CA ILE A 156 -0.10 11.62 24.98
C ILE A 156 -0.29 11.00 26.36
N THR A 157 -1.42 11.28 27.03
CA THR A 157 -1.75 10.54 28.26
C THR A 157 -2.34 9.18 27.87
N TRP A 158 -1.48 8.16 27.85
CA TRP A 158 -1.89 6.77 27.65
C TRP A 158 -2.52 6.17 28.90
N ILE A 159 -3.65 5.47 28.72
CA ILE A 159 -4.25 4.60 29.73
C ILE A 159 -3.87 3.16 29.37
N ARG A 160 -3.34 2.43 30.35
CA ARG A 160 -2.88 1.05 30.19
C ARG A 160 -3.81 0.10 30.95
N GLY A 161 -3.95 -1.12 30.46
CA GLY A 161 -4.72 -2.16 31.12
C GLY A 161 -4.39 -3.55 30.59
N THR A 162 -5.03 -4.56 31.19
CA THR A 162 -4.89 -5.97 30.81
C THR A 162 -6.26 -6.63 30.93
N GLY A 163 -6.55 -7.62 30.08
CA GLY A 163 -7.83 -8.33 30.14
C GLY A 163 -9.04 -7.42 29.87
N ASP A 164 -10.18 -7.85 30.41
CA ASP A 164 -11.44 -7.11 30.35
C ASP A 164 -11.47 -6.01 31.40
N THR A 165 -11.42 -4.75 30.97
CA THR A 165 -11.41 -3.59 31.89
C THR A 165 -12.37 -2.51 31.42
N ARG A 166 -13.02 -1.86 32.40
CA ARG A 166 -13.77 -0.62 32.20
C ARG A 166 -12.89 0.57 32.57
N VAL A 167 -12.68 1.50 31.64
CA VAL A 167 -11.85 2.70 31.84
C VAL A 167 -12.59 3.98 31.50
N GLN A 168 -12.32 5.03 32.27
CA GLN A 168 -12.80 6.37 31.99
C GLN A 168 -11.67 7.20 31.40
N VAL A 169 -11.88 7.72 30.18
CA VAL A 169 -10.88 8.46 29.43
C VAL A 169 -11.31 9.92 29.33
N PRO A 170 -10.44 10.89 29.62
CA PRO A 170 -10.75 12.30 29.36
C PRO A 170 -10.92 12.50 27.85
N ALA A 171 -12.08 13.00 27.43
CA ALA A 171 -12.35 13.33 26.05
C ALA A 171 -11.83 14.73 25.76
N PRO A 172 -11.05 14.94 24.67
CA PRO A 172 -10.68 16.28 24.26
C PRO A 172 -11.96 17.07 23.97
N GLY A 173 -12.08 18.27 24.55
CA GLY A 173 -13.24 19.13 24.33
C GLY A 173 -13.40 19.48 22.85
N GLY A 174 -14.63 19.73 22.41
CA GLY A 174 -14.86 20.45 21.14
C GLY A 174 -15.02 19.63 19.85
N GLY A 175 -15.40 18.34 19.90
CA GLY A 175 -15.74 17.61 18.67
C GLY A 175 -15.49 16.10 18.76
N PRO A 176 -15.55 15.38 17.62
CA PRO A 176 -15.16 13.99 17.58
C PRO A 176 -13.68 13.82 17.97
N ALA A 177 -13.36 12.74 18.67
CA ALA A 177 -12.00 12.42 19.08
C ALA A 177 -11.50 11.17 18.34
N LEU A 178 -10.19 11.03 18.22
CA LEU A 178 -9.58 9.83 17.66
C LEU A 178 -9.16 8.91 18.81
N LEU A 179 -9.81 7.75 18.92
CA LEU A 179 -9.38 6.69 19.82
C LEU A 179 -8.24 5.93 19.17
N VAL A 180 -7.08 5.97 19.80
CA VAL A 180 -5.93 5.11 19.47
C VAL A 180 -5.93 3.97 20.47
N PHE A 181 -5.94 2.74 19.97
CA PHE A 181 -5.85 1.51 20.76
C PHE A 181 -4.68 0.69 20.24
N GLU A 182 -3.86 0.17 21.14
CA GLU A 182 -2.69 -0.64 20.82
C GLU A 182 -2.62 -1.84 21.77
N THR A 183 -2.26 -2.99 21.22
CA THR A 183 -2.02 -4.23 21.97
C THR A 183 -0.85 -4.98 21.35
N ASP A 184 -0.03 -5.57 22.21
CA ASP A 184 1.05 -6.47 21.79
C ASP A 184 0.55 -7.90 21.58
N ASP A 185 -0.72 -8.17 21.91
CA ASP A 185 -1.33 -9.46 21.69
C ASP A 185 -1.64 -9.67 20.20
N ARG A 186 -0.72 -10.36 19.53
CA ARG A 186 -0.84 -10.70 18.11
C ARG A 186 -1.82 -11.83 17.84
N HIS A 187 -2.25 -12.56 18.86
CA HIS A 187 -3.05 -13.77 18.71
C HIS A 187 -4.43 -13.65 19.35
N GLY A 188 -4.71 -12.59 20.11
CA GLY A 188 -6.00 -12.30 20.70
C GLY A 188 -6.83 -11.30 19.89
N GLY A 189 -8.10 -11.62 19.65
CA GLY A 189 -9.06 -10.62 19.20
C GLY A 189 -9.35 -9.61 20.32
N PHE A 190 -9.58 -8.35 19.97
CA PHE A 190 -9.95 -7.30 20.93
C PHE A 190 -11.25 -6.61 20.54
N ARG A 191 -11.98 -6.12 21.53
CA ARG A 191 -13.19 -5.33 21.35
C ARG A 191 -13.18 -4.12 22.28
N VAL A 192 -13.56 -2.97 21.75
CA VAL A 192 -13.72 -1.75 22.53
C VAL A 192 -15.13 -1.21 22.30
N TYR A 193 -15.85 -1.05 23.40
CA TYR A 193 -17.19 -0.51 23.43
C TYR A 193 -17.18 0.83 24.14
N GLU A 194 -17.96 1.79 23.64
CA GLU A 194 -18.38 2.94 24.41
C GLU A 194 -19.50 2.49 25.37
N GLY A 195 -19.20 2.54 26.66
CA GLY A 195 -20.12 2.20 27.74
C GLY A 195 -21.21 3.25 27.92
N GLY A 196 -22.46 2.81 27.94
CA GLY A 196 -23.62 3.59 28.33
C GLY A 196 -24.07 3.22 29.75
N GLY A 197 -24.65 4.16 30.48
CA GLY A 197 -25.28 3.89 31.78
C GLY A 197 -26.38 2.82 31.71
N ARG A 198 -26.96 2.46 32.86
CA ARG A 198 -28.02 1.43 32.95
C ARG A 198 -29.09 1.65 31.86
N GLY A 199 -29.23 0.68 30.96
CA GLY A 199 -30.29 0.62 29.94
C GLY A 199 -29.90 1.01 28.51
N VAL A 200 -28.70 1.52 28.24
CA VAL A 200 -28.25 1.84 26.87
C VAL A 200 -27.38 0.71 26.33
N ARG A 201 -27.74 0.16 25.15
CA ARG A 201 -26.92 -0.86 24.49
C ARG A 201 -25.52 -0.30 24.22
N PRO A 202 -24.44 -0.95 24.69
CA PRO A 202 -23.08 -0.45 24.49
C PRO A 202 -22.80 -0.31 22.99
N ARG A 203 -22.17 0.80 22.63
CA ARG A 203 -21.84 1.07 21.23
C ARG A 203 -20.48 0.47 20.93
N GLU A 204 -20.43 -0.46 19.99
CA GLU A 204 -19.15 -0.98 19.51
C GLU A 204 -18.38 0.11 18.74
N LEU A 205 -17.13 0.32 19.13
CA LEU A 205 -16.20 1.25 18.46
C LEU A 205 -15.24 0.48 17.57
N LEU A 206 -14.76 -0.65 18.10
CA LEU A 206 -13.72 -1.50 17.54
C LEU A 206 -14.03 -2.95 17.87
N ALA A 207 -13.92 -3.83 16.89
CA ALA A 207 -13.95 -5.27 17.09
C ALA A 207 -13.03 -5.93 16.08
N VAL A 208 -12.16 -6.77 16.60
CA VAL A 208 -11.29 -7.66 15.84
C VAL A 208 -11.53 -9.05 16.39
N GLY A 209 -11.97 -9.95 15.51
CA GLY A 209 -12.11 -11.35 15.84
C GLY A 209 -10.74 -12.02 15.98
N TYR A 210 -10.71 -13.14 16.69
CA TYR A 210 -9.65 -14.11 16.48
C TYR A 210 -9.75 -14.61 15.04
N GLU A 211 -8.69 -14.49 14.26
CA GLU A 211 -8.60 -15.12 12.95
C GLU A 211 -7.54 -16.22 13.01
N GLU A 212 -7.91 -17.44 12.62
CA GLU A 212 -6.99 -18.58 12.52
C GLU A 212 -5.83 -18.34 11.53
N TRP A 213 -5.97 -17.35 10.64
CA TRP A 213 -5.12 -17.19 9.44
C TRP A 213 -4.09 -16.07 9.51
N GLY A 214 -3.95 -15.37 10.64
CA GLY A 214 -2.92 -14.34 10.78
C GLY A 214 -3.00 -13.53 12.07
N PRO A 215 -1.94 -12.77 12.39
CA PRO A 215 -1.93 -11.96 13.59
C PRO A 215 -2.98 -10.85 13.51
N ALA A 216 -3.72 -10.66 14.60
CA ALA A 216 -4.63 -9.54 14.73
C ALA A 216 -3.87 -8.21 14.61
N PRO A 217 -4.44 -7.17 13.99
CA PRO A 217 -3.81 -5.88 13.90
C PRO A 217 -3.57 -5.29 15.30
N GLY A 218 -2.32 -5.24 15.75
CA GLY A 218 -1.95 -4.73 17.09
C GLY A 218 -2.20 -3.22 17.29
N ARG A 219 -2.71 -2.51 16.29
CA ARG A 219 -3.02 -1.09 16.35
C ARG A 219 -4.34 -0.77 15.65
N ALA A 220 -5.13 0.06 16.32
CA ALA A 220 -6.35 0.63 15.79
C ALA A 220 -6.47 2.13 16.08
N ARG A 221 -7.00 2.86 15.11
CA ARG A 221 -7.24 4.31 15.16
C ARG A 221 -8.65 4.58 14.67
N VAL A 222 -9.59 4.81 15.57
CA VAL A 222 -11.01 4.94 15.23
C VAL A 222 -11.62 6.23 15.73
N LEU A 223 -12.47 6.82 14.90
CA LEU A 223 -13.17 8.04 15.24
C LEU A 223 -14.30 7.75 16.24
N VAL A 224 -14.30 8.46 17.36
CA VAL A 224 -15.37 8.44 18.37
C VAL A 224 -16.12 9.78 18.35
N PRO A 225 -17.45 9.77 18.55
CA PRO A 225 -18.22 11.00 18.61
C PRO A 225 -17.80 11.85 19.83
N GLY A 226 -17.90 13.16 19.69
CA GLY A 226 -17.67 14.07 20.80
C GLY A 226 -18.76 13.95 21.87
N ARG A 227 -18.36 13.93 23.15
CA ARG A 227 -19.28 13.92 24.30
C ARG A 227 -19.32 15.29 24.96
N ARG A 228 -20.53 15.79 25.23
CA ARG A 228 -20.75 16.90 26.18
C ARG A 228 -20.49 16.36 27.58
N GLY A 229 -19.40 16.80 28.23
CA GLY A 229 -19.01 16.33 29.57
C GLY A 229 -17.55 15.88 29.71
N GLY A 230 -16.76 15.89 28.63
CA GLY A 230 -15.30 15.78 28.71
C GLY A 230 -14.75 14.43 29.19
N ARG A 231 -15.59 13.39 29.36
CA ARG A 231 -15.16 12.03 29.70
C ARG A 231 -15.92 10.99 28.87
N LEU A 232 -15.22 9.95 28.46
CA LEU A 232 -15.73 8.80 27.73
C LEU A 232 -15.54 7.54 28.57
N LEU A 233 -16.60 6.74 28.75
CA LEU A 233 -16.50 5.45 29.40
C LEU A 233 -16.29 4.37 28.33
N LEU A 234 -15.22 3.59 28.46
CA LEU A 234 -14.88 2.52 27.54
C LEU A 234 -14.87 1.18 28.26
N ASP A 235 -15.52 0.18 27.66
CA ASP A 235 -15.38 -1.22 28.03
C ASP A 235 -14.42 -1.88 27.02
N VAL A 236 -13.22 -2.22 27.49
CA VAL A 236 -12.17 -2.86 26.71
C VAL A 236 -12.18 -4.35 27.03
N ARG A 237 -12.19 -5.19 26.00
CA ARG A 237 -12.02 -6.64 26.09
C ARG A 237 -10.87 -7.05 25.21
N ALA A 238 -9.73 -7.39 25.81
CA ALA A 238 -8.54 -7.82 25.09
C ALA A 238 -7.77 -8.80 25.98
N PRO A 239 -7.31 -9.97 25.48
CA PRO A 239 -6.69 -10.98 26.33
C PRO A 239 -5.35 -10.51 26.92
N GLY A 240 -4.52 -9.88 26.10
CA GLY A 240 -3.21 -9.39 26.52
C GLY A 240 -3.17 -7.94 27.02
N PRO A 241 -1.97 -7.41 27.28
CA PRO A 241 -1.77 -6.02 27.64
C PRO A 241 -2.18 -5.09 26.49
N TRP A 242 -2.75 -3.96 26.86
CA TRP A 242 -3.20 -2.96 25.91
C TRP A 242 -3.02 -1.55 26.48
N ARG A 243 -2.98 -0.58 25.57
CA ARG A 243 -3.01 0.85 25.89
C ARG A 243 -3.95 1.58 24.96
N LEU A 244 -4.56 2.65 25.45
CA LEU A 244 -5.41 3.53 24.66
C LEU A 244 -5.24 4.99 25.03
N ALA A 245 -5.54 5.86 24.07
CA ALA A 245 -5.56 7.30 24.23
C ALA A 245 -6.67 7.92 23.38
N LEU A 246 -7.27 9.01 23.87
CA LEU A 246 -8.13 9.87 23.06
C LEU A 246 -7.33 11.07 22.57
N ARG A 247 -7.31 11.26 21.26
CA ARG A 247 -6.58 12.33 20.58
C ARG A 247 -7.58 13.36 20.01
N PRO A 248 -7.21 14.65 19.96
CA PRO A 248 -8.05 15.67 19.36
C PRO A 248 -8.34 15.39 17.87
N PRO A 249 -9.43 15.96 17.32
CA PRO A 249 -9.80 15.75 15.92
C PRO A 249 -8.74 16.21 14.91
N GLY A 250 -7.87 17.16 15.27
CA GLY A 250 -6.80 17.65 14.41
C GLY A 250 -5.78 16.58 14.01
N GLU A 251 -5.70 15.48 14.76
CA GLU A 251 -4.78 14.37 14.47
C GLU A 251 -5.38 13.29 13.56
N ILE A 252 -6.65 13.42 13.18
CA ILE A 252 -7.25 12.48 12.23
C ILE A 252 -6.65 12.74 10.86
N ARG A 253 -6.01 11.72 10.30
CA ARG A 253 -5.42 11.81 8.96
C ARG A 253 -6.50 12.03 7.91
N ARG A 254 -6.24 12.97 7.01
CA ARG A 254 -7.11 13.30 5.89
C ARG A 254 -6.47 12.81 4.60
N LEU A 255 -7.28 12.16 3.77
CA LEU A 255 -6.89 11.85 2.41
C LEU A 255 -6.85 13.16 1.61
N GLU A 256 -5.69 13.50 1.07
CA GLU A 256 -5.49 14.69 0.26
C GLU A 256 -5.22 14.30 -1.20
N ARG A 257 -5.56 15.20 -2.12
CA ARG A 257 -5.35 14.94 -3.54
C ARG A 257 -3.86 14.85 -3.83
N GLY A 258 -3.44 13.76 -4.48
CA GLY A 258 -2.04 13.53 -4.87
C GLY A 258 -1.11 13.11 -3.72
N LEU A 259 -1.60 13.09 -2.48
CA LEU A 259 -0.85 12.70 -1.27
C LEU A 259 -1.42 11.40 -0.72
N PRO A 260 -0.88 10.23 -1.14
CA PRO A 260 -1.35 8.95 -0.67
C PRO A 260 -0.95 8.73 0.79
N LEU A 261 -1.87 8.17 1.56
CA LEU A 261 -1.66 7.76 2.93
C LEU A 261 -1.23 6.30 2.97
N SER A 262 -0.21 6.00 3.76
CA SER A 262 0.12 4.62 4.13
C SER A 262 -0.23 4.38 5.60
N GLY A 263 -0.59 3.15 5.95
CA GLY A 263 -0.86 2.77 7.33
C GLY A 263 -0.84 1.26 7.53
N GLN A 264 -1.17 0.84 8.75
CA GLN A 264 -1.25 -0.56 9.15
C GLN A 264 -2.43 -0.74 10.09
N GLY A 265 -3.05 -1.91 10.07
CA GLY A 265 -4.14 -2.23 10.99
C GLY A 265 -5.43 -1.50 10.66
N ILE A 266 -6.17 -1.14 11.71
CA ILE A 266 -7.46 -0.46 11.58
C ILE A 266 -7.24 1.05 11.67
N GLU A 267 -7.67 1.81 10.68
CA GLU A 267 -7.55 3.26 10.70
C GLU A 267 -8.80 3.94 10.10
N THR A 268 -9.25 5.00 10.75
CA THR A 268 -10.25 5.91 10.22
C THR A 268 -9.57 7.11 9.57
N VAL A 269 -9.90 7.36 8.31
CA VAL A 269 -9.33 8.43 7.49
C VAL A 269 -10.45 9.36 7.03
N LEU A 270 -10.26 10.68 7.12
CA LEU A 270 -11.20 11.64 6.56
C LEU A 270 -11.07 11.66 5.03
N LYS A 271 -12.20 11.55 4.34
CA LYS A 271 -12.23 11.61 2.87
C LYS A 271 -11.95 13.03 2.40
N ALA A 272 -11.22 13.18 1.30
CA ALA A 272 -11.08 14.47 0.64
C ALA A 272 -12.45 15.00 0.15
N GLU A 273 -12.62 16.31 0.19
CA GLU A 273 -13.82 16.95 -0.33
C GLU A 273 -13.95 16.73 -1.84
N GLY A 274 -15.17 16.42 -2.30
CA GLY A 274 -15.46 16.12 -3.70
C GLY A 274 -14.86 14.81 -4.24
N CYS A 275 -14.08 14.06 -3.46
CA CYS A 275 -13.53 12.77 -3.87
C CYS A 275 -14.65 11.73 -4.08
N ARG A 276 -14.72 11.15 -5.29
CA ARG A 276 -15.67 10.11 -5.69
C ARG A 276 -15.02 8.73 -5.91
N LEU A 277 -13.69 8.70 -5.98
CA LEU A 277 -12.91 7.49 -6.22
C LEU A 277 -11.67 7.51 -5.33
N VAL A 278 -11.32 6.36 -4.76
CA VAL A 278 -10.09 6.14 -4.01
C VAL A 278 -9.33 4.96 -4.59
N GLU A 279 -8.01 5.08 -4.71
CA GLU A 279 -7.13 3.96 -4.98
C GLU A 279 -6.73 3.33 -3.65
N PHE A 280 -7.04 2.06 -3.46
CA PHE A 280 -6.65 1.28 -2.30
C PHE A 280 -5.66 0.20 -2.72
N GLU A 281 -4.60 0.04 -1.95
CA GLU A 281 -3.58 -1.00 -2.14
C GLU A 281 -3.28 -1.68 -0.81
N HIS A 282 -3.44 -2.99 -0.75
CA HIS A 282 -3.04 -3.83 0.36
C HIS A 282 -1.80 -4.64 -0.03
N ARG A 283 -0.74 -4.61 0.79
CA ARG A 283 0.56 -5.24 0.51
C ARG A 283 0.94 -6.27 1.56
N ALA A 284 -0.03 -7.01 2.08
CA ALA A 284 0.22 -8.05 3.08
C ALA A 284 -0.68 -9.26 2.84
N ARG A 285 -0.38 -10.36 3.52
CA ARG A 285 -1.25 -11.54 3.58
C ARG A 285 -2.37 -11.31 4.60
N GLY A 286 -3.52 -11.94 4.35
CA GLY A 286 -4.68 -11.86 5.21
C GLY A 286 -5.76 -10.89 4.72
N PRO A 287 -6.87 -10.76 5.45
CA PRO A 287 -8.02 -10.01 4.98
C PRO A 287 -7.82 -8.51 5.05
N PHE A 288 -8.55 -7.84 4.18
CA PHE A 288 -8.77 -6.41 4.25
C PHE A 288 -10.24 -6.08 4.00
N THR A 289 -10.71 -5.03 4.64
CA THR A 289 -12.02 -4.42 4.40
C THR A 289 -11.90 -2.90 4.40
N LEU A 290 -12.67 -2.26 3.53
CA LEU A 290 -12.80 -0.82 3.42
C LEU A 290 -14.28 -0.47 3.58
N HIS A 291 -14.62 0.28 4.62
CA HIS A 291 -15.98 0.72 4.90
C HIS A 291 -16.15 2.21 4.71
N ALA A 292 -17.32 2.63 4.22
CA ALA A 292 -17.80 3.98 4.43
C ALA A 292 -18.23 4.15 5.89
N LEU A 293 -17.92 5.27 6.53
CA LEU A 293 -18.46 5.59 7.85
C LEU A 293 -19.71 6.45 7.74
N THR A 294 -20.69 6.16 8.60
CA THR A 294 -21.87 7.00 8.77
C THR A 294 -21.50 8.33 9.44
N ARG A 295 -22.43 9.31 9.43
CA ARG A 295 -22.26 10.59 10.15
C ARG A 295 -22.03 10.44 11.65
N THR A 296 -22.44 9.31 12.24
CA THR A 296 -22.19 9.01 13.65
C THR A 296 -20.88 8.25 13.87
N HIS A 297 -20.09 8.03 12.81
CA HIS A 297 -18.82 7.29 12.80
C HIS A 297 -18.97 5.79 13.05
N ARG A 298 -20.08 5.19 12.62
CA ARG A 298 -20.26 3.72 12.62
C ARG A 298 -19.85 3.15 11.26
N PRO A 299 -19.30 1.92 11.22
CA PRO A 299 -19.17 1.18 9.96
C PRO A 299 -20.50 1.14 9.23
N GLY A 300 -20.51 1.66 8.01
CA GLY A 300 -21.62 1.58 7.07
C GLY A 300 -21.30 0.53 5.98
N PRO A 301 -21.73 0.76 4.73
CA PRO A 301 -21.55 -0.22 3.66
C PRO A 301 -20.07 -0.54 3.43
N VAL A 302 -19.81 -1.83 3.16
CA VAL A 302 -18.52 -2.31 2.67
C VAL A 302 -18.34 -1.79 1.25
N LEU A 303 -17.25 -1.08 1.02
CA LEU A 303 -16.88 -0.53 -0.28
C LEU A 303 -15.93 -1.47 -1.03
N ALA A 304 -15.08 -2.17 -0.29
CA ALA A 304 -14.22 -3.22 -0.79
C ALA A 304 -13.91 -4.22 0.33
N GLU A 305 -13.82 -5.48 -0.02
CA GLU A 305 -13.34 -6.56 0.84
C GLU A 305 -12.51 -7.52 0.00
N GLY A 306 -11.58 -8.20 0.64
CA GLY A 306 -10.77 -9.20 -0.03
C GLY A 306 -9.73 -9.81 0.89
N HIS A 307 -8.86 -10.60 0.27
CA HIS A 307 -7.78 -11.29 0.94
C HIS A 307 -6.46 -11.06 0.21
N ASP A 308 -5.38 -11.06 0.96
CA ASP A 308 -4.01 -10.90 0.50
C ASP A 308 -3.77 -9.61 -0.28
N SER A 309 -2.69 -9.56 -1.05
CA SER A 309 -2.28 -8.38 -1.79
C SER A 309 -3.31 -8.01 -2.87
N ALA A 310 -3.80 -6.77 -2.82
CA ALA A 310 -4.80 -6.27 -3.75
C ALA A 310 -4.53 -4.81 -4.12
N ARG A 311 -4.91 -4.43 -5.34
CA ARG A 311 -4.95 -3.03 -5.78
C ARG A 311 -6.28 -2.75 -6.45
N LEU A 312 -7.04 -1.84 -5.88
CA LEU A 312 -8.44 -1.58 -6.21
C LEU A 312 -8.68 -0.09 -6.41
N THR A 313 -9.60 0.23 -7.32
CA THR A 313 -10.18 1.58 -7.42
C THR A 313 -11.62 1.50 -6.94
N VAL A 314 -11.93 2.19 -5.85
CA VAL A 314 -13.18 2.04 -5.12
C VAL A 314 -14.01 3.32 -5.22
N ALA A 315 -15.28 3.17 -5.59
CA ALA A 315 -16.23 4.29 -5.61
C ALA A 315 -16.63 4.68 -4.18
N VAL A 316 -16.59 5.98 -3.90
CA VAL A 316 -16.98 6.56 -2.61
C VAL A 316 -18.06 7.62 -2.84
N THR A 317 -19.15 7.53 -2.09
CA THR A 317 -20.25 8.47 -2.22
C THR A 317 -19.85 9.86 -1.72
N GLN A 318 -20.50 10.91 -2.24
CA GLN A 318 -20.26 12.28 -1.78
C GLN A 318 -20.67 12.49 -0.31
N SER A 319 -21.67 11.74 0.17
CA SER A 319 -22.17 11.81 1.55
C SER A 319 -21.27 11.11 2.58
N CYS A 320 -20.31 10.30 2.13
CA CYS A 320 -19.35 9.62 2.99
C CYS A 320 -18.24 10.60 3.42
N LEU A 321 -18.16 10.95 4.70
CA LEU A 321 -17.14 11.91 5.19
C LEU A 321 -15.83 11.24 5.64
N ALA A 322 -15.90 9.96 6.00
CA ALA A 322 -14.75 9.22 6.50
C ALA A 322 -14.80 7.76 6.05
N LEU A 323 -13.63 7.16 5.89
CA LEU A 323 -13.43 5.77 5.51
C LEU A 323 -12.79 5.03 6.68
N ARG A 324 -13.17 3.77 6.89
CA ARG A 324 -12.45 2.87 7.80
C ARG A 324 -11.77 1.79 6.98
N VAL A 325 -10.44 1.79 7.05
CA VAL A 325 -9.61 0.70 6.55
C VAL A 325 -9.41 -0.26 7.72
N ALA A 326 -9.61 -1.55 7.48
CA ALA A 326 -9.23 -2.61 8.40
C ALA A 326 -8.45 -3.66 7.61
N ALA A 327 -7.16 -3.81 7.92
CA ALA A 327 -6.29 -4.78 7.25
C ALA A 327 -5.31 -5.40 8.25
N THR A 328 -4.93 -6.66 8.03
CA THR A 328 -3.94 -7.37 8.85
C THR A 328 -2.51 -6.87 8.64
N GLY A 329 -2.25 -6.10 7.58
CA GLY A 329 -0.93 -5.54 7.32
C GLY A 329 -0.93 -4.16 6.67
N GLY A 330 0.16 -3.87 5.94
CA GLY A 330 0.40 -2.56 5.33
C GLY A 330 -0.59 -2.26 4.22
N TRP A 331 -1.19 -1.07 4.28
CA TRP A 331 -2.09 -0.56 3.25
C TRP A 331 -1.68 0.84 2.80
N ARG A 332 -2.11 1.20 1.59
CA ARG A 332 -1.97 2.52 1.00
C ARG A 332 -3.31 2.95 0.42
N LEU A 333 -3.68 4.21 0.68
CA LEU A 333 -4.91 4.83 0.21
C LEU A 333 -4.56 6.15 -0.48
N GLY A 334 -5.00 6.33 -1.72
CA GLY A 334 -4.73 7.52 -2.51
C GLY A 334 -5.98 8.00 -3.26
N THR A 335 -5.88 9.20 -3.85
CA THR A 335 -6.80 9.61 -4.91
C THR A 335 -6.24 9.17 -6.26
N PRO A 336 -7.08 8.79 -7.24
CA PRO A 336 -6.60 8.37 -8.56
C PRO A 336 -5.70 9.40 -9.23
N LYS A 337 -4.61 8.94 -9.85
CA LYS A 337 -3.75 9.80 -10.67
C LYS A 337 -4.43 10.07 -12.01
N GLY A 338 -5.22 11.14 -12.07
CA GLY A 338 -5.94 11.58 -13.26
C GLY A 338 -7.37 11.06 -13.29
N GLY A 339 -8.33 11.94 -13.12
CA GLY A 339 -9.74 11.57 -13.12
C GLY A 339 -10.64 12.70 -12.67
N HIS A 340 -10.78 13.72 -13.51
CA HIS A 340 -12.01 14.49 -13.56
C HIS A 340 -13.18 13.52 -13.83
N PRO A 341 -14.30 13.65 -13.12
CA PRO A 341 -15.59 13.63 -13.76
C PRO A 341 -15.96 15.10 -14.00
N THR A 342 -15.72 15.59 -15.22
CA THR A 342 -16.58 16.61 -15.79
C THR A 342 -17.97 15.99 -15.90
N GLY A 343 -18.94 16.57 -15.19
CA GLY A 343 -20.29 16.06 -15.01
C GLY A 343 -20.83 16.57 -13.67
#